data_AF-A0A5K1BUV3-F1
#
_entry.id   AF-A0A5K1BUV3-F1
#
_cell.length_a   1.000
_cell.length_b   1.000
_cell.length_c   1.000
_cell.angle_alpha   90.00
_cell.angle_beta   90.00
_cell.angle_gamma   90.00
#
_symmetry.space_group_name_H-M   'P 1'
#
loop_
_entity.id
_entity.type
_entity.pdbx_description
1 polymer ?
#
loop_
_entity_poly.entity_id
_entity_poly.type
_entity_poly.pdbx_seq_one_letter_code
_entity_poly.pdbx_strand_id
1 'polypeptide(L)' 'ITYGSVLKLMHEKTKFRLHSHEVPYGSGSGQQSVTGFPNVDDANSYWVSHPLQIVMDSFVFGMFITLLLLR' A
#
# COMPACT_ATOMS: atom_id res chain seq x y z
N ILE A 1 -11.06 2.94 -12.91
CA ILE A 1 -10.35 3.35 -11.68
C ILE A 1 -10.03 4.82 -11.83
N THR A 2 -10.44 5.65 -10.88
CA THR A 2 -10.13 7.09 -10.83
C THR A 2 -9.35 7.40 -9.55
N TYR A 3 -8.63 8.52 -9.49
CA TYR A 3 -8.02 8.96 -8.24
C TYR A 3 -9.07 9.10 -7.14
N GLY A 4 -8.72 8.75 -5.90
CA GLY A 4 -9.67 8.65 -4.78
C GLY A 4 -10.54 7.40 -4.77
N SER A 5 -10.45 6.51 -5.77
CA SER A 5 -11.13 5.20 -5.71
C SER A 5 -10.51 4.33 -4.63
N VAL A 6 -11.36 3.63 -3.87
CA VAL A 6 -10.97 2.59 -2.92
C VAL A 6 -10.95 1.25 -3.64
N LEU A 7 -9.86 0.49 -3.50
CA LEU A 7 -9.67 -0.80 -4.17
C LEU A 7 -9.01 -1.85 -3.27
N LYS A 8 -9.19 -3.14 -3.61
CA LYS A 8 -8.46 -4.26 -3.03
C LYS A 8 -7.59 -4.91 -4.11
N LEU A 9 -6.30 -5.06 -3.83
CA LEU A 9 -5.35 -5.70 -4.76
C LEU A 9 -5.23 -7.18 -4.40
N MET A 10 -5.55 -8.08 -5.32
CA MET A 10 -5.46 -9.53 -5.12
C MET A 10 -4.37 -10.12 -6.01
N HIS A 11 -3.48 -10.90 -5.41
CA HIS A 11 -2.52 -11.70 -6.14
C HIS A 11 -3.23 -12.84 -6.90
N GLU A 12 -3.02 -12.91 -8.21
CA GLU A 12 -3.80 -13.78 -9.09
C GLU A 12 -3.69 -15.27 -8.74
N LYS A 13 -2.49 -15.76 -8.40
CA LYS A 13 -2.25 -17.19 -8.16
C LYS A 13 -2.72 -17.64 -6.78
N THR A 14 -2.33 -16.92 -5.73
CA THR A 14 -2.63 -17.32 -4.33
C THR A 14 -3.98 -16.80 -3.85
N LYS A 15 -4.59 -15.84 -4.56
CA LYS A 15 -5.82 -15.12 -4.16
C LYS A 15 -5.69 -14.32 -2.86
N PHE A 16 -4.46 -14.09 -2.40
CA PHE A 16 -4.19 -13.27 -1.22
C PHE A 16 -4.29 -11.80 -1.59
N ARG A 17 -4.77 -10.99 -0.66
CA ARG A 17 -4.93 -9.54 -0.85
C ARG A 17 -3.79 -8.80 -0.19
N LEU A 18 -3.37 -7.71 -0.83
CA LEU A 18 -2.39 -6.81 -0.24
C LEU A 18 -3.00 -6.19 1.03
N HIS A 19 -2.30 -6.33 2.14
CA HIS A 19 -2.79 -6.01 3.48
C HIS A 19 -1.69 -5.33 4.30
N SER A 20 -2.02 -4.24 4.99
CA SER A 20 -1.12 -3.57 5.94
C SER A 20 -1.51 -3.86 7.38
N HIS A 21 -0.56 -4.03 8.28
CA HIS A 21 -0.83 -4.15 9.71
C HIS A 21 0.26 -3.45 10.53
N GLU A 22 0.03 -3.26 11.83
CA GLU A 22 0.90 -2.49 12.74
C GLU A 22 2.17 -3.26 13.13
N VAL A 23 2.91 -3.71 12.13
CA VAL A 23 4.25 -4.27 12.27
C VAL A 23 5.17 -3.42 11.41
N PRO A 24 5.90 -2.47 12.02
CA PRO A 24 6.87 -1.67 11.29
C PRO A 24 8.07 -2.54 10.89
N TYR A 25 8.74 -2.17 9.79
CA TYR A 25 10.06 -2.73 9.52
C TYR A 25 11.03 -2.26 10.61
N GLY A 26 11.59 -3.21 11.39
CA GLY A 26 12.40 -2.93 12.58
C GLY A 26 13.76 -2.27 12.31
N SER A 27 14.17 -2.15 11.05
CA SER A 27 15.34 -1.41 10.60
C SER A 27 15.07 -0.76 9.23
N GLY A 28 15.82 0.29 8.89
CA GLY A 28 15.62 1.04 7.65
C GLY A 28 14.56 2.12 7.78
N SER A 29 13.58 2.13 6.89
CA SER A 29 12.70 3.27 6.64
C SER A 29 11.51 3.41 7.59
N GLY A 30 11.26 2.40 8.44
CA GLY A 30 10.28 2.47 9.53
C GLY A 30 8.80 2.46 9.12
N GLN A 31 8.48 2.31 7.82
CA GLN A 31 7.10 2.16 7.38
C GLN A 31 6.50 0.83 7.82
N GLN A 32 5.17 0.76 7.77
CA GLN A 32 4.41 -0.45 8.05
C GLN A 32 4.72 -1.55 7.03
N SER A 33 4.72 -2.78 7.52
CA SER A 33 4.82 -3.96 6.67
C SER A 33 3.54 -4.15 5.85
N VAL A 34 3.75 -4.64 4.63
CA VAL A 34 2.68 -5.00 3.71
C VAL A 34 2.84 -6.46 3.34
N THR A 35 1.79 -7.25 3.55
CA THR A 35 1.81 -8.71 3.35
C THR A 35 0.62 -9.16 2.52
N GLY A 36 0.64 -10.43 2.09
CA GLY A 36 -0.54 -11.08 1.50
C GLY A 36 -1.42 -11.67 2.60
N PHE A 37 -2.70 -11.29 2.63
CA PHE A 37 -3.67 -11.78 3.60
C PHE A 37 -4.83 -12.53 2.90
N PRO A 38 -5.24 -13.71 3.40
CA PRO A 38 -6.25 -14.53 2.72
C PRO A 38 -7.69 -14.03 2.93
N ASN A 39 -7.98 -13.28 4.00
CA ASN A 39 -9.34 -12.82 4.29
C ASN A 39 -9.82 -11.79 3.25
N VAL A 40 -11.03 -11.99 2.75
CA VAL A 40 -11.63 -11.14 1.71
C VAL A 40 -12.08 -9.80 2.30
N ASP A 41 -12.63 -9.82 3.51
CA ASP A 41 -13.37 -8.69 4.09
C ASP A 41 -12.56 -7.90 5.12
N ASP A 42 -11.24 -8.05 5.09
CA ASP A 42 -10.36 -7.29 5.94
C ASP A 42 -10.29 -5.81 5.52
N ALA A 43 -10.45 -4.92 6.50
CA ALA A 43 -10.43 -3.48 6.29
C ALA A 43 -9.03 -2.95 5.96
N ASN A 44 -7.97 -3.62 6.42
CA ASN A 44 -6.60 -3.21 6.11
C ASN A 44 -6.13 -3.68 4.72
N SER A 45 -7.03 -4.26 3.92
CA SER A 45 -6.81 -4.54 2.49
C SER A 45 -7.35 -3.45 1.56
N TYR A 46 -7.92 -2.36 2.09
CA TYR A 46 -8.36 -1.21 1.30
C TYR A 46 -7.21 -0.25 0.98
N TRP A 47 -7.07 0.09 -0.29
CA TRP A 47 -6.05 1.00 -0.81
C TRP A 47 -6.71 2.15 -1.58
N VAL A 48 -6.11 3.34 -1.50
CA VAL A 48 -6.55 4.50 -2.28
C VAL A 48 -5.44 4.94 -3.22
N SER A 49 -5.78 5.13 -4.49
CA SER A 49 -4.88 5.74 -5.45
C SER A 49 -4.92 7.26 -5.31
N HIS A 50 -3.81 7.85 -4.91
CA HIS A 50 -3.62 9.31 -4.91
C HIS A 50 -2.82 9.75 -6.14
N PRO A 51 -3.08 10.94 -6.67
CA PRO A 51 -2.20 11.52 -7.68
C PRO A 51 -0.83 11.80 -7.05
N LEU A 52 0.24 11.60 -7.82
CA LEU A 52 1.58 11.99 -7.38
C LEU A 52 1.63 13.51 -7.27
N GLN A 53 1.64 14.02 -6.04
CA GLN A 53 1.98 15.41 -5.78
C GLN A 53 3.50 15.52 -5.78
N ILE A 54 4.09 15.73 -6.97
CA ILE A 54 5.52 16.03 -7.10
C ILE A 54 5.72 17.43 -6.52
N VAL A 55 5.87 17.52 -5.19
CA VAL A 55 6.46 18.69 -4.53
C VAL A 55 7.88 18.32 -4.14
N MET A 56 8.76 19.26 -4.45
CA MET A 56 10.21 19.15 -4.53
C MET A 56 10.90 19.00 -3.17
N ASP A 57 10.79 17.85 -2.50
CA ASP A 57 11.73 17.52 -1.42
C ASP A 57 12.22 16.08 -1.57
N SER A 58 13.44 15.96 -2.09
CA SER A 58 14.25 14.73 -2.21
C SER A 58 13.69 13.63 -3.11
N PHE A 59 14.06 13.70 -4.40
CA PHE A 59 14.11 12.55 -5.31
C PHE A 59 15.03 11.47 -4.70
N VAL A 60 14.46 10.40 -4.14
CA VAL A 60 15.19 9.16 -3.83
C VAL A 60 14.96 8.20 -4.99
N PHE A 61 16.06 7.82 -5.65
CA PHE A 61 16.10 6.87 -6.74
C PHE A 61 15.46 5.54 -6.32
N GLY A 62 14.35 5.14 -6.97
CA GLY A 62 13.65 3.87 -6.68
C GLY A 62 12.14 3.97 -6.40
N MET A 63 11.42 4.95 -6.95
CA MET A 63 9.98 5.11 -6.77
C MET A 63 9.16 3.92 -7.31
N PHE A 64 8.97 2.91 -6.46
CA PHE A 64 7.80 2.04 -6.51
C PHE A 64 6.60 2.85 -6.00
N ILE A 65 5.60 2.97 -6.87
CA ILE A 65 4.21 3.41 -6.64
C ILE A 65 3.91 3.65 -5.16
N THR A 66 3.88 4.92 -4.73
CA THR A 66 3.41 5.30 -3.39
C THR A 66 1.90 4.99 -3.30
N LEU A 67 1.57 3.76 -2.92
CA LEU A 67 0.24 3.40 -2.44
C LEU A 67 0.09 4.03 -1.06
N LEU A 68 -0.56 5.19 -1.00
CA LEU A 68 -0.83 5.88 0.27
C LEU A 68 -1.73 4.97 1.12
N LEU A 69 -1.20 4.56 2.28
CA LEU A 69 -1.90 3.78 3.28
C LEU A 69 -3.00 4.65 3.89
N LEU A 70 -4.26 4.20 3.91
CA LEU A 70 -5.28 4.83 4.75
C LEU A 70 -5.02 4.41 6.21
N ARG A 71 -4.29 5.25 6.94
CA ARG A 71 -4.52 5.54 8.36
C ARG A 71 -4.29 7.02 8.60
#